data_AF-A0A357MQN6-F1
#
_entry.id   AF-A0A357MQN6-F1
#
_cell.length_a   1.000
_cell.length_b   1.000
_cell.length_c   1.000
_cell.angle_alpha   90.00
_cell.angle_beta   90.00
_cell.angle_gamma   90.00
#
_symmetry.space_group_name_H-M   'P 1'
#
loop_
_entity.id
_entity.type
_entity.pdbx_description
1 polymer ?
#
loop_
_entity_poly.entity_id
_entity_poly.type
_entity_poly.pdbx_seq_one_letter_code
_entity_poly.pdbx_strand_id
1 'polypeptide(L)'
;MSDNPYADLPANRFWRQAVADRSLFDIDLAWDPKFTIGRKMRISTFGSCFAQHFGRALKARDMGWFDAEPINPVISDETCQAYGYRVFSARTANIYTTSLLNQWTRWALGHETPPGEIWEKNGR
;
A
#
# COMPACT_ATOMS: atom_id res chain seq x y z
N MET A 1 -12.45 20.25 23.61
CA MET A 1 -11.78 19.93 22.33
C MET A 1 -10.84 18.77 22.60
N SER A 2 -10.89 17.72 21.80
CA SER A 2 -10.07 16.52 22.04
C SER A 2 -8.61 16.82 21.73
N ASP A 3 -7.78 16.96 22.77
CA ASP A 3 -6.33 17.08 22.65
C ASP A 3 -5.79 15.90 21.85
N ASN A 4 -5.35 16.19 20.63
CA ASN A 4 -4.69 15.23 19.78
C ASN A 4 -3.60 15.97 19.00
N PRO A 5 -2.51 15.28 18.63
CA PRO A 5 -1.33 15.92 18.02
C PRO A 5 -1.58 16.51 16.63
N TYR A 6 -2.78 16.35 16.06
CA TYR A 6 -3.16 16.91 14.77
C TYR A 6 -4.04 18.15 14.90
N ALA A 7 -4.51 18.53 16.10
CA ALA A 7 -5.52 19.58 16.29
C ALA A 7 -5.16 20.93 15.66
N ASP A 8 -3.87 21.30 15.73
CA ASP A 8 -3.37 22.60 15.25
C ASP A 8 -2.77 22.55 13.83
N LEU A 9 -2.99 21.45 13.09
CA LEU A 9 -2.48 21.36 11.72
C LEU A 9 -3.31 22.22 10.76
N PRO A 10 -2.68 22.80 9.72
CA PRO A 10 -3.39 23.58 8.71
C PRO A 10 -4.37 22.71 7.90
N ALA A 11 -5.41 23.35 7.36
CA ALA A 11 -6.51 22.68 6.66
C ALA A 11 -6.07 21.77 5.49
N ASN A 12 -4.96 22.11 4.82
CA ASN A 12 -4.38 21.31 3.74
C ASN A 12 -3.80 19.95 4.21
N ARG A 13 -3.72 19.69 5.52
CA ARG A 13 -3.36 18.39 6.10
C ARG A 13 -4.56 17.47 6.33
N PHE A 14 -5.78 17.95 6.11
CA PHE A 14 -7.01 17.19 6.30
C PHE A 14 -7.78 17.04 4.99
N TRP A 15 -7.96 15.79 4.51
CA TRP A 15 -8.65 15.51 3.24
C TRP A 15 -10.01 16.20 3.13
N ARG A 16 -10.80 16.18 4.21
CA ARG A 16 -12.13 16.79 4.20
C ARG A 16 -12.07 18.29 3.91
N GLN A 17 -11.20 19.02 4.60
CA GLN A 17 -11.08 20.49 4.47
C GLN A 17 -10.31 20.93 3.22
N ALA A 18 -9.40 20.09 2.72
CA ALA A 18 -8.57 20.37 1.56
C ALA A 18 -9.25 19.99 0.23
N VAL A 19 -10.07 18.94 0.24
CA VAL A 19 -10.62 18.33 -0.98
C VAL A 19 -12.13 18.17 -0.91
N ALA A 20 -12.65 17.46 0.09
CA ALA A 20 -14.06 17.03 0.08
C ALA A 20 -15.07 18.18 0.23
N ASP A 21 -14.74 19.18 1.06
CA ASP A 21 -15.61 20.34 1.34
C ASP A 21 -15.32 21.53 0.40
N ARG A 22 -14.45 21.36 -0.60
CA ARG A 22 -14.08 22.42 -1.55
C ARG A 22 -14.75 22.19 -2.91
N SER A 23 -15.06 23.29 -3.59
CA SER A 23 -15.36 23.25 -5.02
C SER A 23 -14.16 22.67 -5.78
N LEU A 24 -14.42 21.87 -6.81
CA LEU A 24 -13.37 21.28 -7.66
C LEU A 24 -12.41 22.33 -8.25
N PHE A 25 -12.91 23.55 -8.48
CA PHE A 25 -12.12 24.67 -9.00
C PHE A 25 -11.25 25.36 -7.93
N ASP A 26 -11.53 25.11 -6.65
CA ASP A 26 -10.87 25.73 -5.49
C ASP A 26 -9.94 24.75 -4.75
N ILE A 27 -9.78 23.53 -5.28
CA ILE A 27 -8.85 22.55 -4.73
C ILE A 27 -7.43 23.00 -5.08
N ASP A 28 -6.72 23.47 -4.07
CA ASP A 28 -5.29 23.72 -4.14
C ASP A 28 -4.52 22.45 -3.75
N LEU A 29 -3.89 21.82 -4.74
CA LEU A 29 -3.02 20.66 -4.55
C LEU A 29 -1.55 21.03 -4.30
N ALA A 30 -1.26 22.31 -3.99
CA ALA A 30 0.07 22.75 -3.55
C ALA A 30 0.46 21.97 -2.29
N TRP A 31 1.26 20.94 -2.52
CA TRP A 31 1.80 20.06 -1.50
C TRP A 31 3.31 20.16 -1.54
N ASP A 32 3.91 20.43 -0.38
CA ASP A 32 5.36 20.35 -0.18
C ASP A 32 5.70 18.99 0.46
N PRO A 33 6.07 17.98 -0.35
CA PRO A 33 6.37 16.67 0.19
C PRO A 33 7.74 16.69 0.89
N LYS A 34 7.86 15.98 2.02
CA LYS A 34 9.14 15.81 2.73
C LYS A 34 10.25 15.23 1.84
N PHE A 35 9.89 14.46 0.81
CA PHE A 35 10.79 13.91 -0.18
C PHE A 35 10.06 13.74 -1.52
N THR A 36 10.78 13.90 -2.62
CA THR A 36 10.24 13.75 -3.97
C THR A 36 10.08 12.28 -4.33
N ILE A 37 8.92 11.87 -4.87
CA ILE A 37 8.71 10.51 -5.40
C ILE A 37 9.10 10.47 -6.89
N GLY A 38 10.32 10.02 -7.17
CA GLY A 38 10.83 9.83 -8.54
C GLY A 38 10.27 8.56 -9.22
N ARG A 39 10.23 8.59 -10.57
CA ARG A 39 9.65 7.52 -11.40
C ARG A 39 10.21 6.12 -11.11
N LYS A 40 11.52 6.01 -10.91
CA LYS A 40 12.23 4.73 -10.73
C LYS A 40 12.25 4.23 -9.29
N MET A 41 11.73 4.99 -8.32
CA MET A 41 11.70 4.52 -6.94
C MET A 41 10.76 3.34 -6.78
N ARG A 42 11.20 2.36 -5.99
CA ARG A 42 10.41 1.16 -5.74
C ARG A 42 9.26 1.50 -4.80
N ILE A 43 8.04 1.22 -5.25
CA ILE A 43 6.82 1.45 -4.49
C ILE A 43 6.15 0.10 -4.25
N SER A 44 5.94 -0.23 -2.98
CA SER A 44 5.17 -1.40 -2.59
C SER A 44 3.77 -1.01 -2.14
N THR A 45 2.76 -1.78 -2.52
CA THR A 45 1.36 -1.52 -2.15
C THR A 45 0.76 -2.69 -1.40
N PHE A 46 0.18 -2.41 -0.23
CA PHE A 46 -0.57 -3.34 0.61
C PHE A 46 -1.80 -2.63 1.16
N GLY A 47 -2.87 -3.38 1.47
CA GLY A 47 -4.08 -2.81 2.04
C GLY A 47 -5.33 -3.51 1.55
N SER A 48 -6.34 -2.73 1.19
CA SER A 48 -7.62 -3.19 0.64
C SER A 48 -7.84 -2.59 -0.76
N CYS A 49 -9.10 -2.31 -1.15
CA CYS A 49 -9.49 -1.81 -2.47
C CYS A 49 -8.66 -0.59 -2.91
N PHE A 50 -8.41 0.38 -2.02
CA PHE A 50 -7.62 1.56 -2.36
C PHE A 50 -6.21 1.19 -2.85
N ALA A 51 -5.53 0.29 -2.14
CA ALA A 51 -4.18 -0.14 -2.49
C ALA A 51 -4.16 -0.91 -3.83
N GLN A 52 -5.21 -1.68 -4.14
CA GLN A 52 -5.33 -2.36 -5.43
C GLN A 52 -5.46 -1.37 -6.59
N HIS A 53 -6.34 -0.37 -6.45
CA HIS A 53 -6.49 0.69 -7.46
C HIS A 53 -5.21 1.51 -7.61
N PHE A 54 -4.55 1.83 -6.49
CA PHE A 54 -3.32 2.61 -6.51
C PHE A 54 -2.17 1.85 -7.19
N GLY A 55 -1.97 0.56 -6.88
CA GLY A 55 -0.95 -0.27 -7.54
C GLY A 55 -1.14 -0.34 -9.05
N ARG A 56 -2.38 -0.54 -9.52
CA ARG A 56 -2.73 -0.51 -10.96
C ARG A 56 -2.41 0.85 -11.59
N ALA A 57 -2.74 1.95 -10.89
CA ALA A 57 -2.49 3.30 -11.36
C ALA A 57 -0.99 3.63 -11.47
N LEU A 58 -0.16 3.12 -10.56
CA LEU A 58 1.30 3.25 -10.59
C LEU A 58 1.90 2.50 -11.77
N LYS A 59 1.50 1.23 -11.97
CA LYS A 59 1.93 0.42 -13.13
C LYS A 59 1.58 1.10 -14.46
N ALA A 60 0.33 1.54 -14.62
CA ALA A 60 -0.14 2.20 -15.84
C ALA A 60 0.63 3.50 -16.16
N ARG A 61 1.27 4.09 -15.14
CA ARG A 61 2.10 5.29 -15.26
C ARG A 61 3.58 4.97 -15.27
N ASP A 62 3.98 3.73 -15.56
CA ASP A 62 5.39 3.32 -15.63
C ASP A 62 6.22 3.80 -14.42
N MET A 63 5.59 3.82 -13.24
CA MET A 63 6.26 4.07 -11.98
C MET A 63 6.86 2.75 -11.48
N GLY A 64 7.86 2.82 -10.62
CA GLY A 64 8.56 1.66 -10.04
C GLY A 64 7.72 0.83 -9.08
N TRP A 65 6.48 0.49 -9.40
CA TRP A 65 5.69 -0.46 -8.62
C TRP A 65 6.40 -1.81 -8.57
N PHE A 66 6.64 -2.30 -7.36
CA PHE A 66 7.45 -3.49 -7.13
C PHE A 66 6.58 -4.75 -7.02
N ASP A 67 6.85 -5.70 -7.91
CA ASP A 67 6.33 -7.08 -7.86
C ASP A 67 7.35 -7.99 -7.17
N ALA A 68 7.06 -8.43 -5.95
CA ALA A 68 7.93 -9.33 -5.19
C ALA A 68 7.69 -10.82 -5.49
N GLU A 69 6.61 -11.14 -6.22
CA GLU A 69 6.27 -12.51 -6.63
C GLU A 69 6.04 -12.57 -8.14
N PRO A 70 7.08 -12.27 -8.96
CA PRO A 70 6.93 -12.26 -10.40
C PRO A 70 6.56 -13.65 -10.91
N ILE A 71 5.50 -13.72 -11.69
CA ILE A 71 5.04 -14.92 -12.37
C ILE A 71 5.41 -14.89 -13.85
N ASN A 72 5.52 -16.07 -14.46
CA ASN A 72 5.84 -16.24 -15.87
C ASN A 72 4.95 -15.32 -16.74
N PRO A 73 5.54 -14.49 -17.64
CA PRO A 73 4.79 -13.56 -18.49
C PRO A 73 3.73 -14.21 -19.40
N VAL A 74 3.86 -15.52 -19.68
CA VAL A 74 2.87 -16.29 -20.46
C VAL A 74 1.53 -16.42 -19.74
N ILE A 75 1.50 -16.27 -18.41
CA ILE A 75 0.27 -16.32 -17.63
C ILE A 75 -0.48 -15.00 -17.78
N SER A 76 -1.74 -15.10 -18.21
CA SER A 76 -2.64 -13.96 -18.40
C SER A 76 -2.84 -13.17 -17.10
N ASP A 77 -3.14 -11.88 -17.23
CA ASP A 77 -3.43 -11.03 -16.07
C ASP A 77 -4.71 -11.47 -15.34
N GLU A 78 -5.69 -12.00 -16.07
CA GLU A 78 -6.92 -12.56 -15.51
C GLU A 78 -6.60 -13.75 -14.59
N THR A 79 -5.77 -14.69 -15.07
CA THR A 79 -5.31 -15.82 -14.25
C THR A 79 -4.47 -15.33 -13.08
N CYS A 80 -3.56 -14.38 -13.29
CA CYS A 80 -2.77 -13.82 -12.21
C CYS A 80 -3.66 -13.29 -11.07
N GLN A 81 -4.65 -12.45 -11.42
CA GLN A 81 -5.55 -11.86 -10.43
C GLN A 81 -6.44 -12.90 -9.75
N ALA A 82 -6.93 -13.92 -10.48
CA ALA A 82 -7.73 -15.00 -9.91
C ALA A 82 -6.99 -15.77 -8.80
N TYR A 83 -5.65 -15.84 -8.88
CA TYR A 83 -4.80 -16.49 -7.87
C TYR A 83 -4.03 -15.49 -6.99
N GLY A 84 -4.45 -14.22 -6.97
CA GLY A 84 -3.92 -13.18 -6.08
C GLY A 84 -2.58 -12.55 -6.52
N TYR A 85 -2.01 -12.97 -7.65
CA TYR A 85 -0.82 -12.33 -8.21
C TYR A 85 -1.15 -10.94 -8.76
N ARG A 86 -0.16 -10.03 -8.72
CA ARG A 86 -0.25 -8.68 -9.28
C ARG A 86 -1.34 -7.79 -8.65
N VAL A 87 -2.01 -8.24 -7.58
CA VAL A 87 -3.01 -7.48 -6.81
C VAL A 87 -2.33 -6.48 -5.87
N PHE A 88 -1.32 -6.98 -5.14
CA PHE A 88 -0.43 -6.24 -4.25
C PHE A 88 1.02 -6.56 -4.62
N SER A 89 1.97 -5.96 -3.91
CA SER A 89 3.40 -6.23 -4.14
C SER A 89 3.81 -7.65 -3.74
N ALA A 90 3.08 -8.28 -2.83
CA ALA A 90 3.18 -9.71 -2.49
C ALA A 90 1.81 -10.21 -2.02
N ARG A 91 1.58 -11.52 -2.08
CA ARG A 91 0.33 -12.18 -1.66
C ARG A 91 0.28 -12.36 -0.14
N THR A 92 0.07 -11.24 0.56
CA THR A 92 -0.14 -11.21 2.02
C THR A 92 -1.63 -11.16 2.41
N ALA A 93 -2.54 -11.23 1.44
CA ALA A 93 -3.92 -10.75 1.56
C ALA A 93 -3.96 -9.28 2.05
N ASN A 94 -5.08 -8.87 2.65
CA ASN A 94 -5.26 -7.49 3.10
C ASN A 94 -4.47 -7.21 4.38
N ILE A 95 -3.69 -6.13 4.38
CA ILE A 95 -3.03 -5.61 5.58
C ILE A 95 -3.81 -4.40 6.07
N TYR A 96 -4.50 -4.54 7.21
CA TYR A 96 -5.37 -3.50 7.75
C TYR A 96 -4.73 -2.64 8.84
N THR A 97 -3.61 -3.06 9.41
CA THR A 97 -2.96 -2.36 10.52
C THR A 97 -1.50 -2.07 10.19
N THR A 98 -0.99 -0.97 10.75
CA THR A 98 0.42 -0.60 10.67
C THR A 98 1.31 -1.62 11.38
N SER A 99 0.82 -2.24 12.46
CA SER A 99 1.55 -3.31 13.17
C SER A 99 1.78 -4.54 12.29
N LEU A 100 0.76 -4.98 11.55
CA LEU A 100 0.89 -6.10 10.62
C LEU A 100 1.81 -5.76 9.44
N LEU A 101 1.72 -4.54 8.90
CA LEU A 101 2.65 -4.09 7.87
C LEU A 101 4.10 -4.08 8.37
N ASN A 102 4.33 -3.60 9.60
CA ASN A 102 5.65 -3.57 10.21
C ASN A 102 6.23 -4.98 10.39
N GLN A 103 5.42 -5.94 10.87
CA GLN A 103 5.83 -7.34 10.99
C GLN A 103 6.30 -7.91 9.64
N TRP A 104 5.48 -7.79 8.58
CA TRP A 104 5.86 -8.27 7.25
C TRP A 104 7.12 -7.60 6.71
N THR A 105 7.28 -6.31 6.96
CA THR A 105 8.47 -5.54 6.55
C THR A 105 9.72 -6.02 7.27
N ARG A 106 9.63 -6.29 8.59
CA ARG A 106 10.75 -6.79 9.38
C ARG A 106 11.19 -8.18 8.94
N TRP A 107 10.25 -9.06 8.61
CA TRP A 107 10.54 -10.37 8.02
C TRP A 107 11.19 -10.23 6.64
N ALA A 108 10.63 -9.42 5.75
CA ALA A 108 11.14 -9.24 4.39
C ALA A 108 12.55 -8.62 4.34
N LEU A 109 12.89 -7.76 5.31
CA LEU A 109 14.21 -7.12 5.41
C LEU A 109 15.21 -7.92 6.27
N GLY A 110 14.82 -9.09 6.79
CA GLY A 110 15.69 -9.94 7.60
C GLY A 110 16.00 -9.38 9.00
N HIS A 111 15.20 -8.43 9.49
CA HIS A 111 15.33 -7.93 10.87
C HIS A 111 14.79 -8.93 11.90
N GLU A 112 13.88 -9.81 11.47
CA GLU A 112 13.30 -10.89 12.27
C GLU A 112 13.05 -12.11 11.39
N THR A 113 13.04 -13.30 12.00
CA THR A 113 12.69 -14.54 11.32
C THR A 113 11.19 -14.81 11.49
N PRO A 114 10.43 -15.07 10.42
CA PRO A 114 9.05 -15.51 10.56
C PRO A 114 8.98 -16.81 11.38
N PRO A 115 7.97 -16.99 12.25
CA PRO A 115 7.81 -18.24 12.96
C PRO A 115 7.61 -19.39 11.96
N GLY A 116 8.00 -20.60 12.34
CA GLY A 116 7.71 -21.78 11.54
C GLY A 116 6.20 -21.94 11.35
N GLU A 117 5.80 -22.41 10.17
CA GLU A 117 4.41 -22.79 9.94
C GLU A 117 4.07 -24.03 10.77
N ILE A 118 3.11 -23.89 11.69
CA ILE A 118 2.62 -25.00 12.52
C ILE A 118 1.18 -25.26 12.09
N TRP A 119 0.95 -26.45 11.56
CA TRP A 119 -0.37 -26.93 11.17
C TRP A 119 -0.82 -27.99 12.17
N GLU A 120 -2.00 -27.79 12.75
CA GLU A 120 -2.60 -28.79 13.63
C GLU A 120 -2.90 -30.06 12.83
N LYS A 121 -2.45 -31.21 13.33
CA LYS A 121 -2.70 -32.53 12.80
C LYS A 121 -3.28 -33.42 13.90
N ASN A 122 -4.54 -33.82 13.72
CA ASN A 122 -5.28 -34.67 14.65
C ASN A 122 -5.39 -34.08 16.08
N GLY A 123 -5.69 -32.79 16.21
CA GLY A 123 -5.78 -32.15 17.54
C GLY A 123 -4.44 -31.79 18.18
N ARG A 124 -3.34 -31.80 17.42
CA ARG A 124 -1.98 -31.50 17.89
C ARG A 124 -1.17 -30.72 16.87
#